data_AF-A0A0H3A560-F1
#
_entry.id   AF-A0A0H3A560-F1
#
_cell.length_a   1.000
_cell.length_b   1.000
_cell.length_c   1.000
_cell.angle_alpha   90.00
_cell.angle_beta   90.00
_cell.angle_gamma   90.00
#
_symmetry.space_group_name_H-M   'P 1'
#
loop_
_entity.id
_entity.type
_entity.pdbx_description
1 polymer ?
#
loop_
_entity_poly.entity_id
_entity_poly.type
_entity_poly.pdbx_seq_one_letter_code
_entity_poly.pdbx_strand_id
1 'polypeptide(L)' 'MQERLEELLRLAREMGLPVQPGAKVTDVVRLLNGNPDIAPDLVEALDAALNAALTPAPAHSDAR' A
#
# COMPACT_ATOMS: atom_id res chain seq x y z
N MET A 1 -0.89 -12.98 -4.28
CA MET A 1 -1.23 -11.62 -3.77
C MET A 1 -0.87 -11.43 -2.29
N GLN A 2 -0.76 -12.49 -1.48
CA GLN A 2 -0.54 -12.40 -0.03
C GLN A 2 0.89 -11.96 0.39
N GLU A 3 1.90 -12.37 -0.38
CA GLU A 3 3.32 -12.05 -0.12
C GLU A 3 3.61 -10.55 0.01
N ARG A 4 3.03 -9.72 -0.88
CA ARG A 4 3.25 -8.26 -0.84
C ARG A 4 2.65 -7.59 0.40
N LEU A 5 1.54 -8.10 0.91
CA LEU A 5 0.94 -7.57 2.14
C LEU A 5 1.81 -7.93 3.35
N GLU A 6 2.32 -9.15 3.41
CA GLU A 6 3.20 -9.60 4.50
C GLU A 6 4.51 -8.79 4.52
N GLU A 7 5.05 -8.46 3.36
CA GLU A 7 6.26 -7.65 3.23
C GLU A 7 6.04 -6.19 3.67
N LEU A 8 4.91 -5.58 3.32
CA LEU A 8 4.51 -4.25 3.83
C LEU A 8 4.30 -4.25 5.34
N LEU A 9 3.63 -5.28 5.87
CA LEU A 9 3.44 -5.45 7.32
C LEU A 9 4.78 -5.61 8.05
N ARG A 10 5.72 -6.35 7.44
CA ARG A 10 7.07 -6.52 7.97
C ARG A 10 7.82 -5.19 8.01
N LEU A 11 7.85 -4.45 6.90
CA LEU A 11 8.52 -3.15 6.79
C LEU A 11 7.99 -2.18 7.85
N ALA A 12 6.67 -2.05 7.96
CA ALA A 12 6.05 -1.15 8.93
C ALA A 12 6.42 -1.53 10.39
N ARG A 13 6.52 -2.81 10.71
CA ARG A 13 6.96 -3.28 12.04
C ARG A 13 8.44 -3.04 12.29
N GLU A 14 9.30 -3.26 11.30
CA GLU A 14 10.74 -2.98 11.40
C GLU A 14 11.01 -1.49 11.64
N MET A 15 10.14 -0.62 11.12
CA MET A 15 10.14 0.82 11.38
C MET A 15 9.47 1.24 12.70
N GLY A 16 8.98 0.28 13.51
CA GLY A 16 8.31 0.56 14.77
C GLY A 16 6.92 1.20 14.64
N LEU A 17 6.29 1.12 13.45
CA LEU A 17 4.96 1.69 13.23
C LEU A 17 3.88 0.85 13.92
N PRO A 18 2.82 1.49 14.47
CA PRO A 18 1.76 0.81 15.20
C PRO A 18 0.78 0.10 14.25
N VAL A 19 1.19 -1.06 13.72
CA VAL A 19 0.36 -1.89 12.84
C VAL A 19 -0.57 -2.77 13.66
N GLN A 20 -1.88 -2.57 13.53
CA GLN A 20 -2.87 -3.39 14.24
C GLN A 20 -3.01 -4.80 13.64
N PRO A 21 -3.33 -5.82 14.46
CA PRO A 21 -3.71 -7.14 13.96
C PRO A 21 -4.90 -7.05 13.00
N GLY A 22 -4.77 -7.65 11.81
CA GLY A 22 -5.82 -7.58 10.77
C GLY A 22 -5.87 -6.27 9.99
N ALA A 23 -4.87 -5.40 10.13
CA ALA A 23 -4.75 -4.18 9.32
C ALA A 23 -4.79 -4.49 7.81
N LYS A 24 -5.51 -3.66 7.06
CA LYS A 24 -5.60 -3.79 5.61
C LYS A 24 -4.38 -3.13 4.95
N VAL A 25 -4.08 -3.52 3.70
CA VAL A 25 -3.02 -2.89 2.89
C VAL A 25 -3.13 -1.36 2.90
N THR A 26 -4.36 -0.84 2.77
CA THR A 26 -4.66 0.61 2.80
C THR A 26 -4.18 1.30 4.08
N ASP A 27 -4.32 0.63 5.23
CA ASP A 27 -3.98 1.20 6.53
C ASP A 27 -2.45 1.21 6.71
N VAL A 28 -1.78 0.15 6.26
CA VAL A 28 -0.32 0.01 6.30
C VAL A 28 0.35 1.03 5.39
N VAL A 29 -0.16 1.22 4.16
CA VAL A 29 0.36 2.24 3.23
C VAL A 29 0.22 3.65 3.82
N ARG A 30 -0.92 3.98 4.43
CA ARG A 30 -1.11 5.28 5.10
C ARG A 30 -0.13 5.51 6.26
N LEU A 31 0.14 4.48 7.05
CA LEU A 31 1.14 4.55 8.14
C LEU A 31 2.54 4.79 7.59
N LEU A 32 2.92 4.10 6.51
CA LEU A 32 4.21 4.27 5.86
C LEU A 32 4.34 5.68 5.27
N ASN A 33 3.34 6.18 4.54
CA ASN A 33 3.36 7.52 3.95
C ASN A 33 3.45 8.65 4.99
N GLY A 34 2.96 8.42 6.22
CA GLY A 34 3.05 9.37 7.32
C GLY A 34 4.40 9.36 8.04
N ASN A 35 5.32 8.45 7.71
CA ASN A 35 6.61 8.33 8.36
C ASN A 35 7.69 9.17 7.64
N PRO A 36 8.30 10.17 8.30
CA PRO A 36 9.30 11.05 7.70
C PRO A 36 10.62 10.35 7.33
N ASP A 37 10.87 9.16 7.86
CA ASP A 37 12.09 8.38 7.59
C ASP A 37 12.01 7.58 6.28
N ILE A 38 10.85 7.58 5.61
CA ILE A 38 10.68 6.91 4.33
C ILE A 38 11.14 7.81 3.19
N ALA A 39 11.91 7.23 2.27
CA ALA A 39 12.33 7.93 1.06
C ALA A 39 11.10 8.39 0.25
N PRO A 40 11.05 9.66 -0.22
CA PRO A 40 9.92 10.19 -0.98
C PRO A 40 9.51 9.32 -2.18
N ASP A 41 10.49 8.76 -2.90
CA ASP A 41 10.26 7.87 -4.04
C ASP A 41 9.49 6.59 -3.65
N LEU A 42 9.74 6.07 -2.44
CA LEU A 42 9.03 4.90 -1.93
C LEU A 42 7.59 5.25 -1.52
N VAL A 43 7.37 6.45 -0.97
CA VAL A 43 6.02 6.98 -0.68
C VAL A 43 5.21 7.09 -1.97
N GLU A 44 5.79 7.67 -3.02
CA GLU A 44 5.13 7.83 -4.32
C GLU A 44 4.78 6.46 -4.96
N ALA A 45 5.72 5.50 -4.90
CA ALA A 45 5.48 4.15 -5.39
C ALA A 45 4.36 3.42 -4.63
N LEU A 46 4.29 3.59 -3.30
CA LEU A 46 3.24 3.00 -2.46
C LEU A 46 1.87 3.62 -2.76
N ASP A 47 1.80 4.94 -2.94
CA ASP A 47 0.56 5.63 -3.31
C ASP A 47 0.07 5.23 -4.71
N ALA A 48 0.99 5.11 -5.68
CA ALA A 48 0.67 4.64 -7.02
C ALA A 48 0.11 3.19 -6.98
N ALA A 49 0.75 2.31 -6.21
CA ALA A 49 0.29 0.93 -6.04
C ALA A 49 -1.08 0.85 -5.34
N LEU A 50 -1.33 1.71 -4.34
CA LEU A 50 -2.61 1.79 -3.64
C LEU A 50 -3.72 2.26 -4.58
N ASN A 51 -3.47 3.33 -5.34
CA ASN A 51 -4.43 3.86 -6.30
C ASN A 51 -4.74 2.85 -7.41
N ALA A 52 -3.73 2.12 -7.91
CA ALA A 52 -3.94 1.06 -8.89
C ALA A 52 -4.80 -0.10 -8.33
N ALA A 53 -4.67 -0.42 -7.05
CA ALA A 53 -5.47 -1.46 -6.41
C ALA A 53 -6.92 -1.02 -6.10
N LEU A 54 -7.14 0.28 -5.87
CA LEU A 54 -8.47 0.86 -5.60
C LEU A 54 -9.23 1.23 -6.86
N THR A 55 -8.53 1.47 -7.97
CA THR A 55 -9.17 1.78 -9.25
C THR A 55 -9.55 0.46 -9.93
N PRO A 56 -10.85 0.14 -10.09
CA PRO A 56 -11.24 -1.00 -10.89
C PRO A 56 -10.72 -0.78 -12.31
N ALA A 57 -10.09 -1.82 -12.90
CA ALA A 57 -9.63 -1.77 -14.28
C ALA A 57 -10.78 -1.23 -15.16
N PRO A 58 -10.49 -0.34 -16.13
CA PRO A 58 -11.54 0.21 -16.98
C PRO A 58 -12.29 -0.99 -17.58
N ALA A 59 -13.61 -1.05 -17.30
CA ALA A 59 -14.49 -1.98 -17.96
C ALA A 59 -14.26 -1.77 -19.45
N HIS A 60 -13.59 -2.73 -20.10
CA HIS A 60 -13.47 -2.72 -21.54
C HIS A 60 -14.92 -2.74 -22.03
N SER A 61 -15.40 -1.55 -22.43
CA SER A 61 -16.65 -1.41 -23.15
C SER A 61 -16.34 -2.06 -24.48
N ASP A 62 -16.66 -3.35 -24.56
CA ASP A 62 -16.69 -4.12 -25.79
C ASP A 62 -17.73 -3.43 -26.69
N ALA A 63 -17.26 -2.46 -27.46
CA ALA A 63 -18.06 -1.75 -28.45
C ALA A 63 -18.29 -2.73 -29.59
N ARG A 64 -19.46 -3.38 -29.52
CA ARG A 64 -20.06 -4.18 -30.59
C ARG A 64 -20.15 -3.42 -31.91
#